data_AF-A0A4R3J174-F1
#
_entry.id   AF-A0A4R3J174-F1
#
_cell.length_a   1.000
_cell.length_b   1.000
_cell.length_c   1.000
_cell.angle_alpha   90.00
_cell.angle_beta   90.00
_cell.angle_gamma   90.00
#
_symmetry.space_group_name_H-M   'P 1'
#
loop_
_entity.id
_entity.type
_entity.pdbx_description
1 polymer ?
#
loop_
_entity_poly.entity_id
_entity_poly.type
_entity_poly.pdbx_seq_one_letter_code
_entity_poly.pdbx_strand_id
1 'polypeptide(L)'
;MDSIAFVYVPADCAEGEICRLHIALHGCKQRRQVIGEDYARLTGYNRWAEANQIVVLYRRRQNTPGYRQAITSAGMGCQAALDAERYLAGL
;
A
#
# COMPACT_ATOMS: atom_id res chain seq x y z
N MET A 1 -10.10 7.55 -13.86
CA MET A 1 -9.29 6.49 -13.20
C MET A 1 -8.06 7.19 -12.63
N ASP A 2 -7.69 6.99 -11.37
CA ASP A 2 -6.45 7.59 -10.84
C ASP A 2 -5.23 6.78 -11.29
N SER A 3 -4.27 7.43 -11.93
CA SER A 3 -2.97 6.86 -12.26
C SER A 3 -1.89 7.20 -11.23
N ILE A 4 -2.20 8.02 -10.22
CA ILE A 4 -1.21 8.52 -9.26
C ILE A 4 -1.27 7.71 -7.96
N ALA A 5 -0.10 7.29 -7.49
CA ALA A 5 0.14 6.67 -6.20
C ALA A 5 1.28 7.41 -5.48
N PHE A 6 1.37 7.25 -4.16
CA PHE A 6 2.43 7.86 -3.36
C PHE A 6 3.33 6.78 -2.77
N VAL A 7 4.60 7.11 -2.65
CA VAL A 7 5.58 6.34 -1.90
C VAL A 7 6.33 7.28 -0.97
N TYR A 8 6.54 6.83 0.26
CA TYR A 8 7.48 7.46 1.18
C TYR A 8 8.74 6.61 1.24
N VAL A 9 9.89 7.22 0.92
CA VAL A 9 11.21 6.59 0.96
C VAL A 9 12.02 7.29 2.04
N PRO A 10 12.38 6.61 3.14
CA PRO A 10 13.26 7.17 4.15
C PRO A 10 14.62 7.59 3.60
N ALA A 11 15.29 8.53 4.27
CA ALA A 11 16.60 9.04 3.83
C ALA A 11 17.62 7.89 3.63
N ASP A 12 17.78 7.04 4.64
CA ASP A 12 18.68 5.88 4.59
C ASP A 12 18.36 4.95 3.41
N CYS A 13 17.07 4.72 3.15
CA CYS A 13 16.63 3.88 2.03
C CYS A 13 16.95 4.51 0.67
N ALA A 14 16.92 5.84 0.57
CA ALA A 14 17.30 6.55 -0.64
C ALA A 14 18.81 6.55 -0.87
N GLU A 15 19.61 6.38 0.19
CA GLU A 15 21.07 6.24 0.13
C GLU A 15 21.55 4.83 -0.23
N GLY A 16 20.63 3.86 -0.32
CA GLY A 16 20.91 2.51 -0.80
C GLY A 16 20.90 1.43 0.27
N GLU A 17 20.51 1.76 1.50
CA GLU A 17 20.36 0.77 2.57
C GLU A 17 19.24 -0.24 2.28
N ILE A 18 19.37 -1.45 2.85
CA ILE A 18 18.32 -2.47 2.74
C ILE A 18 17.14 -2.07 3.61
N CYS A 19 15.99 -1.84 2.97
CA CYS A 19 14.77 -1.43 3.66
C CYS A 19 13.63 -2.43 3.54
N ARG A 20 12.77 -2.45 4.56
CA ARG A 20 11.52 -3.21 4.56
C ARG A 20 10.44 -2.44 3.80
N LEU A 21 9.39 -3.13 3.37
CA LEU A 21 8.24 -2.53 2.70
C LEU A 21 6.97 -2.67 3.55
N HIS A 22 6.24 -1.58 3.71
CA HIS A 22 4.88 -1.57 4.25
C HIS A 22 3.88 -1.02 3.22
N ILE A 23 2.75 -1.71 3.05
CA ILE A 23 1.68 -1.26 2.14
C ILE A 23 0.54 -0.68 2.98
N ALA A 24 0.34 0.62 2.90
CA ALA A 24 -0.73 1.33 3.59
C ALA A 24 -1.94 1.48 2.67
N LEU A 25 -3.09 0.95 3.11
CA LEU A 25 -4.34 0.98 2.33
C LEU A 25 -5.35 1.93 2.93
N HIS A 26 -5.76 2.92 2.13
CA HIS A 26 -6.77 3.87 2.56
C HIS A 26 -8.15 3.22 2.73
N GLY A 27 -8.95 3.77 3.65
CA GLY A 27 -10.34 3.38 3.84
C GLY A 27 -11.29 3.90 2.76
N CYS A 28 -12.58 3.62 2.94
CA CYS A 28 -13.63 4.21 2.11
C CYS A 28 -13.60 5.74 2.24
N LYS A 29 -13.82 6.46 1.13
CA LYS A 29 -13.76 7.93 1.05
C LYS A 29 -12.40 8.57 1.37
N GLN A 30 -11.34 7.79 1.62
CA GLN A 30 -9.99 8.31 1.85
C GLN A 30 -9.09 8.23 0.60
N ARG A 31 -9.69 8.16 -0.59
CA ARG A 31 -8.95 8.18 -1.85
C ARG A 31 -8.43 9.60 -2.14
N ARG A 32 -7.38 9.70 -2.95
CA ARG A 32 -6.77 10.98 -3.34
C ARG A 32 -7.74 11.99 -3.93
N GLN A 33 -8.73 11.56 -4.72
CA GLN A 33 -9.75 12.46 -5.28
C GLN A 33 -10.65 13.10 -4.22
N VAL A 34 -10.71 12.54 -3.01
CA VAL A 34 -11.61 13.00 -1.94
C VAL A 34 -10.84 13.81 -0.90
N ILE A 35 -9.67 13.33 -0.49
CA ILE A 35 -8.89 13.96 0.61
C ILE A 35 -7.45 14.31 0.21
N GLY A 36 -7.15 14.36 -1.09
CA GLY A 36 -5.81 14.69 -1.58
C GLY A 36 -4.75 13.73 -1.03
N GLU A 37 -3.70 14.32 -0.46
CA GLU A 37 -2.54 13.59 0.06
C GLU A 37 -2.66 13.29 1.57
N ASP A 38 -3.77 13.66 2.20
CA ASP A 38 -3.92 13.62 3.66
C ASP A 38 -3.69 12.22 4.23
N TYR A 39 -4.15 11.17 3.53
CA TYR A 39 -3.87 9.79 3.94
C TYR A 39 -2.36 9.48 3.97
N ALA A 40 -1.60 9.98 2.99
CA ALA A 40 -0.16 9.74 2.91
C ALA A 40 0.64 10.64 3.86
N ARG A 41 0.11 11.82 4.23
CA ARG A 41 0.84 12.81 5.03
C ARG A 41 0.48 12.78 6.52
N LEU A 42 -0.77 12.47 6.87
CA LEU A 42 -1.33 12.74 8.20
C LEU A 42 -1.61 11.49 9.04
N THR A 43 -1.51 10.30 8.47
CA THR A 43 -1.72 9.01 9.18
C THR A 43 -0.58 8.65 10.13
N GLY A 44 0.56 9.34 10.03
CA GLY A 44 1.72 9.12 10.91
C GLY A 44 2.59 7.91 10.53
N TYR A 45 2.35 7.25 9.40
CA TYR A 45 3.22 6.17 8.91
C TYR A 45 4.62 6.69 8.57
N ASN A 46 4.75 7.85 7.90
CA ASN A 46 6.03 8.37 7.43
C ASN A 46 7.04 8.58 8.57
N ARG A 47 6.61 9.14 9.70
CA ARG A 47 7.49 9.32 10.87
C ARG A 47 8.00 7.99 11.45
N TRP A 48 7.15 6.96 11.44
CA TRP A 48 7.51 5.63 11.90
C TRP A 48 8.44 4.95 10.91
N ALA A 49 8.15 5.10 9.63
CA ALA A 49 8.94 4.60 8.52
C ALA A 49 10.35 5.16 8.49
N GLU A 50 10.49 6.48 8.70
CA GLU A 50 11.77 7.17 8.75
C GLU A 50 12.70 6.55 9.78
N ALA A 51 12.20 6.37 11.01
CA ALA A 51 12.99 5.86 12.12
C ALA A 51 13.28 4.34 12.06
N ASN A 52 12.75 3.61 11.06
CA ASN A 52 12.76 2.14 11.06
C ASN A 52 13.16 1.53 9.71
N GLN A 53 13.66 2.30 8.76
CA GLN A 53 14.06 1.79 7.43
C GLN A 53 12.91 1.04 6.75
N ILE A 54 11.72 1.65 6.73
CA ILE A 54 10.53 1.10 6.09
C ILE A 54 10.08 2.03 4.97
N VAL A 55 10.11 1.56 3.73
CA VAL A 55 9.45 2.23 2.62
C VAL A 55 7.94 2.04 2.76
N VAL A 56 7.15 3.10 2.60
CA VAL A 56 5.68 3.03 2.67
C VAL A 56 5.08 3.25 1.29
N LEU A 57 4.40 2.24 0.77
CA LEU A 57 3.62 2.35 -0.46
C LEU A 57 2.15 2.65 -0.13
N TYR A 58 1.66 3.80 -0.58
CA TYR A 58 0.25 4.21 -0.45
C TYR A 58 -0.52 3.83 -1.71
N ARG A 59 -1.07 2.61 -1.68
CA ARG A 59 -1.71 2.01 -2.85
C ARG A 59 -3.20 2.38 -2.96
N ARG A 60 -3.64 2.71 -4.19
CA ARG A 60 -5.06 2.81 -4.56
C ARG A 60 -5.70 1.44 -4.74
N ARG A 61 -7.00 1.33 -4.45
CA ARG A 61 -7.86 0.24 -5.00
C ARG A 61 -7.87 0.25 -6.53
N GLN A 62 -7.20 -0.72 -7.15
CA GLN A 62 -7.44 -1.03 -8.57
C GLN A 62 -8.86 -1.59 -8.69
N ASN A 63 -9.70 -0.91 -9.47
CA ASN A 63 -11.03 -1.41 -9.80
C ASN A 63 -10.93 -2.11 -11.16
N THR A 64 -10.16 -3.20 -11.19
CA THR A 64 -10.06 -4.07 -12.36
C THR A 64 -11.11 -5.15 -12.19
N PRO A 65 -12.03 -5.37 -13.16
CA PRO A 65 -12.94 -6.51 -13.11
C PRO A 65 -12.13 -7.80 -12.93
N GLY A 66 -12.35 -8.51 -11.82
CA GLY A 66 -11.57 -9.71 -11.44
C GLY A 66 -10.50 -9.48 -10.36
N TYR A 67 -10.06 -8.24 -10.11
CA TYR A 67 -9.13 -7.92 -9.03
C TYR A 67 -9.89 -7.54 -7.75
N ARG A 68 -10.34 -8.55 -6.99
CA ARG A 68 -10.73 -8.33 -5.60
C ARG A 68 -9.45 -8.19 -4.80
N GLN A 69 -9.17 -7.00 -4.24
CA GLN A 69 -8.10 -6.86 -3.26
C GLN A 69 -8.38 -7.84 -2.12
N ALA A 70 -7.58 -8.91 -2.05
CA ALA A 70 -7.59 -9.91 -0.97
C ALA A 70 -7.06 -9.35 0.36
N ILE A 71 -7.18 -8.03 0.57
CA ILE A 71 -6.82 -7.38 1.83
C ILE A 71 -8.14 -6.96 2.46
N THR A 72 -8.95 -7.97 2.76
CA THR A 72 -9.84 -7.92 3.91
C THR A 72 -8.93 -7.67 5.12
N SER A 73 -9.19 -6.55 5.80
CA SER A 73 -8.76 -6.20 7.16
C SER A 73 -7.85 -7.23 7.84
N ALA A 74 -6.65 -6.80 8.26
CA ALA A 74 -5.73 -7.53 9.13
C ALA A 74 -6.43 -8.65 9.94
N GLY A 75 -6.34 -9.90 9.47
CA GLY A 75 -7.13 -10.98 10.04
C GLY A 75 -7.30 -12.28 9.22
N MET A 76 -6.90 -12.35 7.95
CA MET A 76 -6.93 -13.63 7.21
C MET A 76 -5.57 -13.96 6.60
N GLY A 77 -4.66 -14.43 7.45
CA GLY A 77 -3.45 -15.11 7.03
C GLY A 77 -3.78 -16.36 6.19
N CYS A 78 -2.89 -16.69 5.26
CA CYS A 78 -2.96 -17.77 4.25
C CYS A 78 -3.99 -17.63 3.12
N GLN A 79 -5.26 -17.27 3.38
CA GLN A 79 -6.26 -17.29 2.30
C GLN A 79 -6.00 -16.22 1.21
N ALA A 80 -5.52 -15.04 1.62
CA ALA A 80 -5.21 -13.95 0.70
C ALA A 80 -4.00 -14.22 -0.21
N ALA A 81 -3.04 -15.03 0.25
CA ALA A 81 -1.88 -15.41 -0.55
C ALA A 81 -2.26 -16.43 -1.63
N LEU A 82 -3.09 -17.42 -1.28
CA LEU A 82 -3.58 -18.44 -2.21
C LEU A 82 -4.46 -17.85 -3.34
N ASP A 83 -5.26 -16.83 -3.03
CA ASP A 83 -6.09 -16.15 -4.04
C ASP A 83 -5.24 -15.31 -5.03
N ALA A 84 -4.10 -14.78 -4.58
CA ALA A 84 -3.16 -14.07 -5.45
C ALA A 84 -2.42 -15.04 -6.39
N GLU A 85 -1.97 -16.19 -5.88
CA GLU A 85 -1.30 -17.22 -6.68
C GLU A 85 -2.23 -17.84 -7.73
N ARG A 86 -3.47 -18.14 -7.37
CA ARG A 86 -4.48 -18.67 -8.31
C ARG A 86 -4.86 -17.68 -9.41
N TYR A 87 -4.86 -16.38 -9.11
CA TYR A 87 -5.09 -15.34 -10.12
C TYR A 87 -3.93 -15.25 -11.12
N LEU A 88 -2.68 -15.36 -10.65
CA LEU A 88 -1.50 -15.33 -11.52
C LEU A 88 -1.35 -16.59 -12.37
N ALA A 89 -1.82 -17.75 -11.88
CA ALA A 89 -1.79 -19.01 -12.64
C ALA A 89 -2.88 -19.11 -13.74
N GLY A 90 -3.80 -18.13 -13.82
CA GLY A 90 -4.87 -18.07 -14.83
C GLY A 90 -4.68 -17.01 -15.92
N LEU A 91 -3.52 -16.34 -15.95
CA LEU A 91 -3.04 -15.45 -17.01
C LEU A 91 -1.94 -16.14 -17.81
#